data_AF-A0A9P5UJT8-F1
#
_entry.id   AF-A0A9P5UJT8-F1
#
_cell.length_a   1.000
_cell.length_b   1.000
_cell.length_c   1.000
_cell.angle_alpha   90.00
_cell.angle_beta   90.00
_cell.angle_gamma   90.00
#
_symmetry.space_group_name_H-M   'P 1'
#
loop_
_entity.id
_entity.type
_entity.pdbx_description
1 polymer ?
#
loop_
_entity_poly.entity_id
_entity_poly.type
_entity_poly.pdbx_seq_one_letter_code
_entity_poly.pdbx_strand_id
1 'polypeptide(L)'
;MFNVISIDFFANQEATTNILLEKTDSLEEQGRRVVGAVSGQVDAIVCIAGGWAGGNAASSELFATLELIQGQLVVSLTGPDSRISADAKVNAILPTLYGWATNAIPVISGKLVEIVTKDNKTTYTEEY
;
A
#
# COMPACT_ATOMS: atom_id res chain seq x y z
N MET A 1 22.89 -0.89 24.79
CA MET A 1 22.79 -1.57 23.50
C MET A 1 21.31 -1.73 23.21
N PHE A 2 20.82 -1.25 22.07
CA PHE A 2 19.40 -1.40 21.71
C PHE A 2 19.18 -2.79 21.10
N ASN A 3 18.04 -3.40 21.39
CA ASN A 3 17.62 -4.63 20.73
C ASN A 3 16.79 -4.23 19.50
N VAL A 4 17.27 -4.58 18.30
CA VAL A 4 16.60 -4.25 17.04
C VAL A 4 16.03 -5.51 16.43
N ILE A 5 14.71 -5.52 16.23
CA ILE A 5 14.00 -6.59 15.55
C ILE A 5 13.70 -6.11 14.13
N SER A 6 14.29 -6.77 13.13
CA SER A 6 14.00 -6.53 11.71
C SER A 6 12.93 -7.51 11.26
N ILE A 7 11.87 -7.01 10.62
CA ILE A 7 10.78 -7.79 10.04
C ILE A 7 10.79 -7.51 8.54
N ASP A 8 11.20 -8.48 7.74
CA ASP A 8 11.33 -8.32 6.28
C ASP A 8 11.31 -9.69 5.59
N PHE A 9 11.28 -9.70 4.26
CA PHE A 9 11.49 -10.89 3.43
C PHE A 9 12.97 -11.29 3.34
N PHE A 10 13.88 -10.44 3.81
CA PHE A 10 15.33 -10.68 3.78
C PHE A 10 15.96 -10.40 5.15
N ALA A 11 17.01 -11.16 5.49
CA ALA A 11 17.70 -10.97 6.76
C ALA A 11 18.56 -9.69 6.73
N ASN A 12 18.46 -8.90 7.80
CA ASN A 12 19.36 -7.79 8.10
C ASN A 12 20.45 -8.25 9.07
N GLN A 13 21.71 -8.23 8.63
CA GLN A 13 22.86 -8.68 9.42
C GLN A 13 23.19 -7.73 10.59
N GLU A 14 22.72 -6.48 10.54
CA GLU A 14 22.92 -5.49 11.60
C GLU A 14 21.84 -5.57 12.69
N ALA A 15 20.74 -6.29 12.44
CA ALA A 15 19.66 -6.47 13.40
C ALA A 15 20.00 -7.52 14.46
N THR A 16 19.55 -7.30 15.69
CA THR A 16 19.71 -8.26 16.79
C THR A 16 18.86 -9.51 16.58
N THR A 17 17.69 -9.36 15.98
CA THR A 17 16.78 -10.46 15.63
C THR A 17 16.13 -10.19 14.29
N ASN A 18 16.00 -11.23 13.48
CA ASN A 18 15.27 -11.18 12.22
C ASN A 18 14.02 -12.05 12.30
N ILE A 19 12.87 -11.50 11.90
CA ILE A 19 11.63 -12.22 11.66
C ILE A 19 11.42 -12.23 10.16
N LEU A 20 11.66 -13.39 9.53
CA LEU A 20 11.55 -13.53 8.08
C LEU A 20 10.12 -13.86 7.66
N LEU A 21 9.62 -13.08 6.70
CA LEU A 21 8.34 -13.28 6.03
C LEU A 21 8.52 -14.07 4.74
N GLU A 22 7.44 -14.73 4.30
CA GLU A 22 7.40 -15.45 3.02
C GLU A 22 6.42 -14.78 2.06
N LYS A 23 6.85 -14.56 0.82
CA LYS A 23 6.00 -13.89 -0.19
C LYS A 23 4.77 -14.70 -0.58
N THR A 24 4.80 -16.01 -0.33
CA THR A 24 3.70 -16.93 -0.60
C THR A 24 2.67 -16.99 0.51
N ASP A 25 3.03 -16.54 1.73
CA ASP A 25 2.11 -16.52 2.87
C ASP A 25 1.05 -15.43 2.64
N SER A 26 -0.19 -15.72 3.05
CA SER A 26 -1.24 -14.70 3.14
C SER A 26 -0.90 -13.63 4.18
N LEU A 27 -1.54 -12.46 4.09
CA LEU A 27 -1.35 -11.39 5.08
C LEU A 27 -1.72 -11.83 6.51
N GLU A 28 -2.71 -12.70 6.66
CA GLU A 28 -3.09 -13.24 7.96
C GLU A 28 -1.98 -14.13 8.54
N GLU A 29 -1.38 -14.99 7.72
CA GLU A 29 -0.28 -15.87 8.11
C GLU A 29 0.98 -15.06 8.45
N GLN A 30 1.34 -14.08 7.62
CA GLN A 30 2.43 -13.15 7.89
C GLN A 30 2.17 -12.37 9.19
N GLY A 31 0.96 -11.84 9.37
CA GLY A 31 0.57 -11.11 10.58
C GLY A 31 0.67 -11.96 11.84
N ARG A 32 0.15 -13.20 11.81
CA ARG A 32 0.27 -14.14 12.93
C ARG A 32 1.73 -14.48 13.26
N ARG A 33 2.57 -14.65 12.24
CA ARG A 33 4.00 -14.89 12.43
C ARG A 33 4.67 -13.73 13.15
N VAL A 34 4.42 -12.49 12.71
CA VAL A 34 4.98 -11.29 13.34
C VAL A 34 4.48 -11.16 14.78
N VAL A 35 3.18 -11.25 15.02
CA VAL A 35 2.58 -11.12 16.36
C VAL A 35 3.06 -12.24 17.29
N GLY A 36 3.24 -13.46 16.78
CA GLY A 36 3.76 -14.58 17.58
C GLY A 36 5.24 -14.47 17.91
N ALA A 37 6.03 -13.84 17.03
CA ALA A 37 7.48 -13.69 17.20
C ALA A 37 7.87 -12.42 17.99
N VAL A 38 7.09 -11.34 17.88
CA VAL A 38 7.27 -10.13 18.69
C VAL A 38 6.54 -10.33 20.02
N SER A 39 7.29 -10.53 21.10
CA SER A 39 6.74 -10.66 22.45
C SER A 39 7.17 -9.49 23.34
N GLY A 40 6.25 -9.04 24.20
CA GLY A 40 6.50 -7.98 25.18
C GLY A 40 6.26 -6.55 24.67
N GLN A 41 6.75 -5.58 25.43
CA GLN A 41 6.67 -4.16 25.09
C GLN A 41 7.93 -3.75 24.31
N VAL A 42 7.73 -3.02 23.21
CA VAL A 42 8.82 -2.36 22.47
C VAL A 42 8.77 -0.86 22.73
N ASP A 43 9.93 -0.21 22.72
CA ASP A 43 10.02 1.24 22.91
C ASP A 43 9.47 2.01 21.69
N ALA A 44 9.60 1.42 20.50
CA ALA A 44 9.13 2.02 19.24
C ALA A 44 8.85 0.95 18.17
N ILE A 45 7.92 1.28 17.28
CA ILE A 45 7.69 0.57 16.02
C ILE A 45 7.92 1.58 14.90
N VAL A 46 8.82 1.25 13.97
CA VAL A 46 9.13 2.09 12.82
C VAL A 46 8.83 1.30 11.55
N CYS A 47 7.69 1.61 10.91
CA CYS A 47 7.29 0.98 9.65
C CYS A 47 7.86 1.77 8.46
N ILE A 48 9.00 1.34 7.93
CA ILE A 48 9.60 1.88 6.70
C ILE A 48 9.39 0.96 5.48
N ALA A 49 8.67 -0.15 5.66
CA ALA A 49 8.33 -1.06 4.58
C ALA A 49 7.40 -0.35 3.60
N GLY A 50 7.74 -0.40 2.32
CA GLY A 50 7.01 0.27 1.26
C GLY A 50 7.68 0.02 -0.09
N GLY A 51 7.10 0.58 -1.13
CA GLY A 51 7.64 0.51 -2.47
C GLY A 51 7.01 1.57 -3.35
N TRP A 52 7.75 2.01 -4.34
CA TRP A 52 7.21 2.82 -5.42
C TRP A 52 6.97 1.91 -6.62
N ALA A 53 5.76 1.94 -7.16
CA ALA A 53 5.41 1.30 -8.41
C ALA A 53 4.85 2.38 -9.33
N GLY A 54 5.64 2.76 -10.35
CA GLY A 54 5.21 3.68 -11.39
C GLY A 54 5.86 3.30 -12.72
N GLY A 55 5.33 3.86 -13.80
CA GLY A 55 5.72 3.47 -15.14
C GLY A 55 5.09 4.39 -16.19
N ASN A 56 5.43 4.15 -17.45
CA ASN A 56 4.85 4.87 -18.58
C ASN A 56 3.55 4.16 -19.02
N ALA A 57 2.45 4.90 -19.16
CA ALA A 57 1.17 4.36 -19.65
C ALA A 57 1.27 3.75 -21.07
N ALA A 58 2.29 4.10 -21.84
CA ALA A 58 2.56 3.53 -23.16
C ALA A 58 3.49 2.30 -23.13
N SER A 59 3.98 1.87 -21.95
CA SER A 59 4.92 0.76 -21.84
C SER A 59 4.21 -0.59 -21.82
N SER A 60 4.85 -1.61 -22.39
CA SER A 60 4.39 -3.00 -22.35
C SER A 60 4.28 -3.56 -20.93
N GLU A 61 5.01 -2.96 -19.99
CA GLU A 61 5.05 -3.32 -18.58
C GLU A 61 3.93 -2.64 -17.77
N LEU A 62 3.05 -1.85 -18.40
CA LEU A 62 1.91 -1.19 -17.73
C LEU A 62 1.08 -2.19 -16.94
N PHE A 63 0.69 -3.32 -17.55
CA PHE A 63 -0.17 -4.29 -16.88
C PHE A 63 0.53 -4.97 -15.69
N ALA A 64 1.81 -5.30 -15.80
CA ALA A 64 2.59 -5.84 -14.68
C ALA A 64 2.70 -4.82 -13.52
N THR A 65 2.86 -3.53 -13.86
CA THR A 65 2.88 -2.44 -12.88
C THR A 65 1.50 -2.26 -12.22
N LEU A 66 0.42 -2.36 -13.00
CA LEU A 66 -0.96 -2.30 -12.51
C LEU A 66 -1.30 -3.49 -11.61
N GLU A 67 -0.82 -4.69 -11.91
CA GLU A 67 -1.01 -5.87 -11.05
C GLU A 67 -0.31 -5.70 -9.70
N LEU A 68 0.92 -5.16 -9.69
CA LEU A 68 1.64 -4.83 -8.45
C LEU A 68 0.90 -3.77 -7.63
N ILE A 69 0.45 -2.68 -8.28
CA ILE A 69 -0.34 -1.63 -7.63
C ILE A 69 -1.66 -2.21 -7.11
N GLN A 70 -2.36 -3.02 -7.89
CA GLN A 70 -3.64 -3.62 -7.49
C GLN A 70 -3.47 -4.48 -6.24
N GLY A 71 -2.43 -5.31 -6.17
CA GLY A 71 -2.16 -6.13 -4.97
C GLY A 71 -1.97 -5.28 -3.71
N GLN A 72 -1.19 -4.19 -3.81
CA GLN A 72 -0.90 -3.31 -2.67
C GLN A 72 -2.09 -2.41 -2.30
N LEU A 73 -2.76 -1.83 -3.31
CA LEU A 73 -3.83 -0.86 -3.14
C LEU A 73 -5.11 -1.56 -2.66
N VAL A 74 -5.47 -2.71 -3.24
CA VAL A 74 -6.68 -3.45 -2.84
C VAL A 74 -6.57 -3.85 -1.37
N VAL A 75 -5.45 -4.40 -0.93
CA VAL A 75 -5.24 -4.76 0.47
C VAL A 75 -5.44 -3.57 1.42
N SER A 76 -4.84 -2.43 1.09
CA SER A 76 -4.93 -1.22 1.91
C SER A 76 -6.35 -0.62 1.91
N LEU A 77 -7.03 -0.67 0.77
CA LEU A 77 -8.37 -0.10 0.60
C LEU A 77 -9.48 -1.02 1.08
N THR A 78 -9.37 -2.34 1.00
CA THR A 78 -10.46 -3.28 1.32
C THR A 78 -10.33 -3.91 2.71
N GLY A 79 -9.23 -3.65 3.42
CA GLY A 79 -9.06 -4.11 4.80
C GLY A 79 -10.17 -3.58 5.72
N PRO A 80 -10.62 -4.37 6.72
CA PRO A 80 -11.64 -3.95 7.68
C PRO A 80 -11.24 -2.68 8.44
N ASP A 81 -9.94 -2.46 8.64
CA ASP A 81 -9.38 -1.27 9.31
C ASP A 81 -8.89 -0.17 8.35
N SER A 82 -9.21 -0.27 7.06
CA SER A 82 -8.85 0.77 6.07
C SER A 82 -9.41 2.15 6.44
N ARG A 83 -10.48 2.20 7.24
CA ARG A 83 -11.24 3.42 7.61
C ARG A 83 -11.75 4.24 6.42
N ILE A 84 -11.61 3.72 5.21
CA ILE A 84 -12.20 4.24 3.99
C ILE A 84 -13.60 3.65 3.88
N SER A 85 -14.61 4.51 3.73
CA SER A 85 -15.99 4.06 3.59
C SER A 85 -16.17 3.23 2.31
N ALA A 86 -17.07 2.24 2.33
CA ALA A 86 -17.40 1.46 1.13
C ALA A 86 -17.87 2.38 -0.02
N ASP A 87 -18.58 3.45 0.33
CA ASP A 87 -19.04 4.48 -0.60
C ASP A 87 -17.87 5.20 -1.30
N ALA A 88 -16.85 5.63 -0.55
CA ALA A 88 -15.66 6.26 -1.13
C ALA A 88 -14.90 5.30 -2.06
N LYS A 89 -14.85 4.00 -1.76
CA LYS A 89 -14.19 3.01 -2.63
C LYS A 89 -14.90 2.91 -3.99
N VAL A 90 -16.22 2.75 -3.96
CA VAL A 90 -17.04 2.49 -5.16
C VAL A 90 -17.27 3.75 -5.98
N ASN A 91 -17.49 4.90 -5.33
CA ASN A 91 -17.93 6.13 -6.00
C ASN A 91 -16.81 7.14 -6.26
N ALA A 92 -15.68 7.03 -5.56
CA ALA A 92 -14.52 7.91 -5.77
C ALA A 92 -13.34 7.16 -6.37
N ILE A 93 -12.81 6.15 -5.66
CA ILE A 93 -11.49 5.58 -5.99
C ILE A 93 -11.54 4.73 -7.27
N LEU A 94 -12.46 3.76 -7.36
CA LEU A 94 -12.56 2.88 -8.53
C LEU A 94 -12.83 3.64 -9.85
N PRO A 95 -13.82 4.55 -9.92
CA PRO A 95 -14.10 5.31 -11.14
C PRO A 95 -12.92 6.19 -11.56
N THR A 96 -12.19 6.75 -10.59
CA THR A 96 -11.02 7.58 -10.85
C THR A 96 -9.88 6.78 -11.46
N LEU A 97 -9.53 5.64 -10.86
CA LEU A 97 -8.50 4.75 -11.39
C LEU A 97 -8.88 4.25 -12.79
N TYR A 98 -10.15 3.89 -13.00
CA TYR A 98 -10.64 3.50 -14.32
C TYR A 98 -10.55 4.65 -15.32
N GLY A 99 -10.92 5.87 -14.92
CA GLY A 99 -10.82 7.06 -15.76
C GLY A 99 -9.39 7.39 -16.17
N TRP A 100 -8.42 7.28 -15.25
CA TRP A 100 -7.00 7.43 -15.56
C TRP A 100 -6.49 6.33 -16.48
N ALA A 101 -6.84 5.07 -16.22
CA ALA A 101 -6.39 3.92 -17.02
C ALA A 101 -6.93 3.96 -18.47
N THR A 102 -8.14 4.50 -18.65
CA THR A 102 -8.80 4.66 -19.96
C THR A 102 -8.54 6.01 -20.61
N ASN A 103 -7.81 6.90 -19.94
CA ASN A 103 -7.60 8.29 -20.33
C ASN A 103 -8.90 9.10 -20.49
N ALA A 104 -10.01 8.64 -19.89
CA ALA A 104 -11.27 9.38 -19.79
C ALA A 104 -11.18 10.52 -18.76
N ILE A 105 -10.27 10.39 -17.78
CA ILE A 105 -9.85 11.45 -16.86
C ILE A 105 -8.35 11.65 -17.09
N PRO A 106 -7.91 12.77 -17.68
CA PRO A 106 -6.49 13.04 -17.85
C PRO A 106 -5.83 13.32 -16.48
N VAL A 107 -4.61 12.83 -16.30
CA VAL A 107 -3.77 13.10 -15.12
C VAL A 107 -2.36 13.44 -15.59
N ILE A 108 -1.73 14.41 -14.95
CA ILE A 108 -0.35 14.79 -15.30
C ILE A 108 0.62 13.86 -14.58
N SER A 109 1.51 13.21 -15.34
CA SER A 109 2.56 12.37 -14.79
C SER A 109 3.43 13.15 -13.79
N GLY A 110 3.68 12.56 -12.63
CA GLY A 110 4.47 13.15 -11.56
C GLY A 110 3.69 14.03 -10.58
N LYS A 111 2.38 14.21 -10.75
CA LYS A 111 1.53 14.89 -9.78
C LYS A 111 1.04 13.96 -8.68
N LEU A 112 0.96 14.47 -7.47
CA LEU A 112 0.19 13.85 -6.39
C LEU A 112 -1.29 14.23 -6.61
N VAL A 113 -2.22 13.30 -6.39
CA VAL A 113 -3.66 13.61 -6.50
C VAL A 113 -4.32 13.38 -5.15
N GLU A 114 -4.84 14.45 -4.57
CA GLU A 114 -5.70 14.39 -3.39
C GLU A 114 -7.13 14.04 -3.79
N ILE A 115 -7.70 13.01 -3.16
CA ILE A 115 -9.10 12.60 -3.34
C ILE A 115 -9.83 12.80 -2.02
N VAL A 116 -10.72 13.79 -1.97
CA VAL A 116 -11.51 14.12 -0.77
C VAL A 116 -12.96 13.79 -1.03
N THR A 117 -13.56 12.93 -0.19
CA THR A 117 -15.02 12.68 -0.19
C THR A 117 -15.62 13.33 1.04
N LYS A 118 -16.53 14.29 0.85
CA LYS A 118 -17.27 14.97 1.92
C LYS A 118 -18.72 15.17 1.50
N ASP A 119 -19.67 14.87 2.39
CA ASP A 119 -21.11 15.02 2.14
C ASP A 119 -21.57 14.34 0.82
N ASN A 120 -21.08 13.11 0.57
CA ASN A 120 -21.29 12.32 -0.66
C ASN A 120 -20.81 13.00 -1.96
N LYS A 121 -19.94 14.00 -1.85
CA LYS A 121 -19.30 14.66 -2.98
C LYS A 121 -17.81 14.40 -2.95
N THR A 122 -17.28 13.94 -4.08
CA THR A 122 -15.84 13.71 -4.26
C THR A 122 -15.22 14.88 -5.03
N THR A 123 -14.10 15.38 -4.54
CA THR A 123 -13.26 16.39 -5.21
C THR A 123 -11.85 15.86 -5.44
N TYR A 124 -11.23 16.33 -6.52
CA TYR A 124 -9.90 15.93 -6.95
C TYR A 124 -9.01 17.18 -7.05
N THR A 125 -7.83 17.12 -6.43
CA THR A 125 -6.86 18.22 -6.45
C THR A 125 -5.50 17.67 -6.85
N GLU A 126 -4.89 18.19 -7.91
CA GLU A 126 -3.50 17.88 -8.25
C GLU A 126 -2.55 18.75 -7.39
N GLU A 127 -1.75 18.08 -6.58
CA GLU A 127 -0.71 18.64 -5.71
C GLU A 127 0.66 18.47 -6.38
N TYR A 128 1.61 19.35 -6.03
CA TYR A 128 2.95 19.38 -6.61
C TYR A 128 3.90 18.35 -6.01
#